data_AF-R0D395-F1
#
_entry.id   AF-R0D395-F1
#
_cell.length_a   1.000
_cell.length_b   1.000
_cell.length_c   1.000
_cell.angle_alpha   90.00
_cell.angle_beta   90.00
_cell.angle_gamma   90.00
#
_symmetry.space_group_name_H-M   'P 1'
#
loop_
_entity.id
_entity.type
_entity.pdbx_description
1 polymer ?
#
loop_
_entity_poly.entity_id
_entity_poly.type
_entity_poly.pdbx_seq_one_letter_code
_entity_poly.pdbx_strand_id
1 'polypeptide(L)' 'MAPETDVEDIYAEPSAAWVAKRFGLTFDEAEWVLVLYRFQALYPNGPLPGRFFCEAL' A
#
# COMPACT_ATOMS: atom_id res chain seq x y z
N MET A 1 -22.87 -26.61 -15.11
CA MET A 1 -21.99 -26.50 -13.93
C MET A 1 -20.99 -25.42 -14.31
N ALA A 2 -21.17 -24.21 -13.79
CA ALA A 2 -20.28 -23.09 -14.10
C ALA A 2 -18.92 -23.34 -13.44
N PRO A 3 -17.80 -22.90 -14.05
CA PRO A 3 -16.51 -22.99 -13.39
C PRO A 3 -16.57 -22.16 -12.11
N GLU A 4 -16.25 -22.83 -11.02
CA GLU A 4 -16.08 -22.27 -9.68
C GLU A 4 -14.85 -21.36 -9.81
N THR A 5 -15.09 -20.08 -10.12
CA THR A 5 -14.04 -19.07 -9.99
C THR A 5 -13.64 -19.08 -8.53
N ASP A 6 -12.48 -19.67 -8.24
CA ASP A 6 -11.67 -19.34 -7.07
C ASP A 6 -11.46 -17.83 -7.08
N VAL A 7 -12.40 -17.07 -6.52
CA VAL A 7 -12.24 -15.63 -6.25
C VAL A 7 -11.55 -15.47 -4.90
N GLU A 8 -10.51 -16.26 -4.68
CA GLU A 8 -9.42 -15.94 -3.77
C GLU A 8 -8.18 -15.65 -4.62
N ASP A 9 -8.37 -14.80 -5.63
CA ASP A 9 -7.29 -13.92 -6.10
C ASP A 9 -7.05 -12.89 -4.97
N ILE A 10 -6.51 -13.41 -3.86
CA ILE A 10 -6.00 -12.65 -2.75
C ILE A 10 -4.92 -11.79 -3.39
N TYR A 11 -5.25 -10.53 -3.67
CA TYR A 11 -4.27 -9.50 -4.00
C TYR A 11 -3.23 -9.55 -2.87
N ALA A 12 -2.16 -10.30 -3.09
CA ALA A 12 -1.15 -10.52 -2.09
C ALA A 12 -0.57 -9.15 -1.76
N GLU A 13 -0.72 -8.76 -0.50
CA GLU A 13 -0.28 -7.44 -0.08
C GLU A 13 1.21 -7.31 -0.40
N PRO A 14 1.64 -6.24 -1.10
CA PRO A 14 3.03 -6.11 -1.49
C PRO A 14 3.93 -6.08 -0.26
N SER A 15 5.03 -6.84 -0.29
CA SER A 15 6.02 -6.83 0.79
C SER A 15 6.86 -5.54 0.76
N ALA A 16 7.39 -5.13 1.90
CA ALA A 16 8.26 -3.95 1.99
C ALA A 16 9.49 -4.07 1.09
N ALA A 17 10.07 -5.27 0.98
CA ALA A 17 11.19 -5.55 0.08
C ALA A 17 10.83 -5.35 -1.41
N TRP A 18 9.61 -5.74 -1.81
CA TRP A 18 9.13 -5.50 -3.17
C TRP A 18 8.93 -4.01 -3.42
N VAL A 19 8.30 -3.29 -2.49
CA VAL A 19 8.07 -1.83 -2.58
C VAL A 19 9.40 -1.08 -2.65
N ALA A 20 10.35 -1.38 -1.76
CA ALA A 20 11.69 -0.79 -1.75
C ALA A 20 12.38 -0.94 -3.11
N LYS A 21 12.40 -2.18 -3.65
CA LYS A 21 12.99 -2.45 -4.96
C LYS A 21 12.24 -1.74 -6.11
N ARG A 22 10.90 -1.69 -6.05
CA ARG A 22 10.07 -1.16 -7.13
C ARG A 22 10.20 0.36 -7.28
N PHE A 23 10.38 1.06 -6.17
CA PHE A 23 10.39 2.53 -6.09
C PHE A 23 11.76 3.12 -5.76
N GLY A 24 12.79 2.30 -5.53
CA GLY A 24 14.12 2.78 -5.19
C GLY A 24 14.19 3.42 -3.80
N LEU A 25 13.40 2.92 -2.85
CA LEU A 25 13.32 3.40 -1.48
C LEU A 25 14.21 2.57 -0.56
N THR A 26 14.54 3.12 0.61
CA THR A 26 15.03 2.32 1.74
C THR A 26 13.93 1.37 2.24
N PHE A 27 14.33 0.36 3.01
CA PHE A 27 13.37 -0.57 3.61
C PHE A 27 12.39 0.15 4.55
N ASP A 28 12.90 1.05 5.39
CA ASP A 28 12.10 1.83 6.33
C ASP A 28 11.08 2.74 5.62
N GLU A 29 11.49 3.45 4.56
CA GLU A 29 10.57 4.24 3.73
C GLU A 29 9.49 3.36 3.08
N ALA A 30 9.86 2.17 2.61
CA ALA A 30 8.92 1.22 2.02
C ALA A 30 7.90 0.69 3.03
N GLU A 31 8.30 0.46 4.29
CA GLU A 31 7.36 0.13 5.37
C GLU A 31 6.35 1.26 5.61
N TRP A 32 6.82 2.51 5.62
CA TRP A 32 5.94 3.67 5.74
C TRP A 32 4.95 3.80 4.58
N VAL A 33 5.37 3.52 3.34
CA VAL A 33 4.47 3.50 2.18
C VAL A 33 3.35 2.46 2.38
N LEU A 34 3.67 1.27 2.90
CA LEU A 34 2.67 0.24 3.18
C LEU A 34 1.69 0.66 4.28
N VAL A 35 2.17 1.33 5.33
CA VAL A 35 1.30 1.90 6.38
C VAL A 35 0.31 2.88 5.78
N LEU A 36 0.77 3.79 4.92
CA LEU A 36 -0.10 4.77 4.25
C LEU A 36 -1.10 4.11 3.30
N TYR A 37 -0.66 3.10 2.54
CA TYR A 37 -1.52 2.31 1.66
C TYR A 37 -2.64 1.60 2.44
N ARG A 38 -2.30 0.92 3.54
CA ARG A 38 -3.27 0.27 4.44
C ARG A 38 -4.23 1.28 5.06
N PHE A 39 -3.72 2.42 5.48
CA PHE A 39 -4.55 3.49 6.03
C PHE A 39 -5.57 3.99 5.00
N GLN A 40 -5.17 4.18 3.74
CA GLN A 40 -6.08 4.57 2.67
C GLN A 40 -7.13 3.48 2.38
N ALA A 41 -6.75 2.20 2.43
CA ALA A 41 -7.69 1.09 2.26
C ALA A 41 -8.78 1.07 3.35
N LEU A 42 -8.41 1.40 4.60
CA LEU A 42 -9.34 1.47 5.73
C LEU A 42 -10.19 2.74 5.74
N TYR A 43 -9.64 3.85 5.22
CA TYR A 43 -10.29 5.15 5.18
C TYR A 43 -10.33 5.69 3.74
N PRO A 44 -11.18 5.15 2.85
CA PRO A 44 -11.20 5.54 1.45
C PRO A 44 -11.65 7.01 1.24
N ASN A 45 -12.44 7.55 2.17
CA ASN A 45 -12.81 8.97 2.23
C ASN A 45 -11.92 9.77 3.20
N GLY A 46 -10.90 9.12 3.75
CA GLY A 46 -9.88 9.76 4.59
C GLY A 46 -9.06 10.76 3.77
N PRO A 47 -8.39 11.67 4.45
CA PRO A 47 -7.68 12.71 3.74
C PRO A 47 -6.44 12.11 3.04
N LEU A 48 -6.25 12.49 1.76
CA LEU A 48 -5.23 11.89 0.90
C LEU A 48 -3.82 12.17 1.44
N PRO A 49 -2.92 11.17 1.52
CA PRO A 49 -1.56 11.36 2.03
C PRO A 49 -0.77 12.47 1.31
N GLY A 50 -1.06 12.73 0.02
CA GLY A 50 -0.44 13.80 -0.75
C GLY A 50 -1.00 15.22 -0.52
N ARG A 51 -2.02 15.40 0.34
CA ARG A 51 -2.59 16.72 0.67
C ARG A 51 -2.00 17.35 1.93
N PHE A 52 -1.29 16.58 2.74
CA PHE A 52 -0.50 17.12 3.85
C PHE A 52 0.95 17.01 3.45
N PHE A 53 1.49 18.11 2.95
CA PHE A 53 2.93 18.30 2.98
C PHE A 53 3.34 18.25 4.45
N CYS A 54 4.02 17.18 4.85
CA CYS A 54 4.89 17.24 6.00
C CYS A 54 6.00 18.22 5.60
N GLU A 55 5.87 19.50 5.97
CA GLU A 55 7.02 20.37 5.99
C GLU A 55 8.10 19.68 6.85
N ALA A 56 9.33 19.66 6.35
CA ALA A 56 10.44 19.13 7.14
C ALA A 56 10.53 19.94 8.44
N LEU A 57 10.45 19.24 9.58
CA LEU A 57 10.70 19.81 10.90
C LEU A 57 12.14 20.30 11.02
#